data_AF-A0A6P7TLN9-F1
#
_entry.id   AF-A0A6P7TLN9-F1
#
_cell.length_a   1.000
_cell.length_b   1.000
_cell.length_c   1.000
_cell.angle_alpha   90.00
_cell.angle_beta   90.00
_cell.angle_gamma   90.00
#
_symmetry.space_group_name_H-M   'P 1'
#
loop_
_entity.id
_entity.type
_entity.pdbx_description
1 polymer ?
#
loop_
_entity_poly.entity_id
_entity_poly.type
_entity_poly.pdbx_seq_one_letter_code
_entity_poly.pdbx_strand_id
1 'polypeptide(L)'
;MKCKQANDLAQQFNLCSADERKIFFEVPIIAEMDMLSHCTQLIQKVTRKKIFVLEECIAIEPFLKGSFQKFSSTYSSYYTCNGGGDGADITAPTANYNGTGYGKHTKGKSTNTTNTYANNLAFVEAFSHYTYWYTKGRMVVDDLQGVIQDTNHFRLTDPSIHSVKLSYGPTDSGQNGITAFLSKHRCNKICANWFLNQQH
;
A
#
# COMPACT_ATOMS: atom_id res chain seq x y z
N MET A 1 -10.91 -8.91 7.67
CA MET A 1 -10.32 -8.40 8.94
C MET A 1 -9.14 -7.45 8.71
N LYS A 2 -8.08 -7.86 7.98
CA LYS A 2 -6.89 -7.00 7.73
C LYS A 2 -7.20 -5.70 6.97
N CYS A 3 -7.98 -5.74 5.89
CA CYS A 3 -8.28 -4.54 5.11
C CYS A 3 -9.09 -3.52 5.91
N LYS A 4 -10.02 -3.98 6.75
CA LYS A 4 -10.75 -3.10 7.67
C LYS A 4 -9.80 -2.42 8.65
N GLN A 5 -8.90 -3.18 9.30
CA GLN A 5 -7.91 -2.61 10.22
C GLN A 5 -7.00 -1.58 9.54
N ALA A 6 -6.53 -1.87 8.32
CA ALA A 6 -5.74 -0.94 7.53
C ALA A 6 -6.52 0.32 7.17
N ASN A 7 -7.80 0.19 6.80
CA ASN A 7 -8.67 1.32 6.51
C ASN A 7 -8.93 2.19 7.76
N ASP A 8 -9.18 1.58 8.91
CA ASP A 8 -9.39 2.31 10.17
C ASP A 8 -8.12 3.12 10.54
N LEU A 9 -6.92 2.53 10.36
CA LEU A 9 -5.64 3.24 10.56
C LEU A 9 -5.42 4.34 9.53
N ALA A 10 -5.82 4.13 8.27
CA ALA A 10 -5.71 5.12 7.21
C ALA A 10 -6.62 6.33 7.48
N GLN A 11 -7.81 6.12 8.02
CA GLN A 11 -8.68 7.20 8.47
C GLN A 11 -8.01 8.05 9.57
N GLN A 12 -7.37 7.41 10.56
CA GLN A 12 -6.63 8.15 11.59
C GLN A 12 -5.44 8.92 11.01
N PHE A 13 -4.69 8.29 10.10
CA PHE A 13 -3.59 8.94 9.39
C PHE A 13 -4.05 10.17 8.60
N ASN A 14 -5.16 10.04 7.87
CA ASN A 14 -5.75 11.11 7.05
C ASN A 14 -6.19 12.33 7.89
N LEU A 15 -6.59 12.10 9.15
CA LEU A 15 -6.99 13.15 10.10
C LEU A 15 -5.78 13.85 10.73
N CYS A 16 -4.70 13.12 11.02
CA CYS A 16 -3.51 13.69 11.67
C CYS A 16 -2.50 14.30 10.69
N SER A 17 -2.47 13.82 9.44
CA SER A 17 -1.54 14.28 8.42
C SER A 17 -1.94 15.64 7.87
N ALA A 18 -0.98 16.58 7.86
CA ALA A 18 -1.12 17.87 7.18
C ALA A 18 -1.00 17.75 5.65
N ASP A 19 -0.68 16.56 5.11
CA ASP A 19 -0.64 16.31 3.67
C ASP A 19 -2.08 16.29 3.10
N GLU A 20 -2.25 16.92 1.94
CA GLU A 20 -3.53 16.96 1.23
C GLU A 20 -3.92 15.58 0.68
N ARG A 21 -2.93 14.72 0.42
CA ARG A 21 -3.15 13.36 -0.06
C ARG A 21 -3.80 12.52 1.04
N LYS A 22 -4.64 11.57 0.63
CA LYS A 22 -5.41 10.68 1.51
C LYS A 22 -5.33 9.24 1.03
N ILE A 23 -5.30 8.32 2.00
CA ILE A 23 -5.25 6.86 1.76
C ILE A 23 -6.58 6.23 2.19
N PHE A 24 -7.09 5.34 1.35
CA PHE A 24 -8.25 4.50 1.65
C PHE A 24 -7.93 3.06 1.29
N PHE A 25 -8.43 2.12 2.08
CA PHE A 25 -8.33 0.70 1.76
C PHE A 25 -9.68 0.14 1.36
N GLU A 26 -9.69 -0.63 0.28
CA GLU A 26 -10.85 -1.43 -0.08
C GLU A 26 -11.10 -2.51 0.95
N VAL A 27 -12.32 -2.54 1.49
CA VAL A 27 -12.76 -3.57 2.41
C VAL A 27 -13.63 -4.55 1.62
N PRO A 28 -13.11 -5.75 1.27
CA PRO A 28 -13.86 -6.71 0.51
C PRO A 28 -15.06 -7.25 1.30
N ILE A 29 -16.11 -7.59 0.58
CA ILE A 29 -17.26 -8.32 1.09
C ILE A 29 -16.98 -9.82 0.94
N ILE A 30 -17.23 -10.59 1.99
CA ILE A 30 -17.19 -12.05 1.91
C ILE A 30 -18.58 -12.53 1.48
N ALA A 31 -18.63 -13.32 0.42
CA ALA A 31 -19.84 -13.98 -0.06
C ALA A 31 -19.61 -15.48 -0.10
N GLU A 32 -20.60 -16.25 0.35
CA GLU A 32 -20.64 -17.70 0.18
C GLU A 32 -21.21 -18.05 -1.19
N MET A 33 -20.60 -19.02 -1.88
CA MET A 33 -21.08 -19.50 -3.17
C MET A 33 -22.02 -20.69 -2.97
N ASP A 34 -23.32 -20.40 -2.86
CA ASP A 34 -24.36 -21.41 -2.64
C ASP A 34 -24.75 -22.16 -3.92
N MET A 35 -24.45 -21.60 -5.09
CA MET A 35 -24.76 -22.18 -6.39
C MET A 35 -23.68 -21.88 -7.43
N LEU A 36 -23.40 -22.86 -8.28
CA LEU A 36 -22.62 -22.68 -9.49
C LEU A 36 -23.57 -22.51 -10.68
N SER A 37 -23.33 -21.49 -11.51
CA SER A 37 -24.10 -21.31 -12.74
C SER A 37 -23.89 -22.50 -13.69
N HIS A 38 -24.96 -23.06 -14.25
CA HIS A 38 -24.89 -24.08 -15.30
C HIS A 38 -24.10 -23.63 -16.54
N CYS A 39 -23.93 -22.32 -16.76
CA CYS A 39 -23.13 -21.75 -17.84
C CYS A 39 -21.61 -22.01 -17.66
N THR A 40 -21.14 -22.28 -16.43
CA THR A 40 -19.72 -22.61 -16.21
C THR A 40 -19.31 -23.90 -16.92
N GLN A 41 -20.23 -24.85 -17.13
CA GLN A 41 -19.95 -26.09 -17.87
C GLN A 41 -19.59 -25.82 -19.34
N LEU A 42 -20.16 -24.78 -19.95
CA LEU A 42 -19.82 -24.34 -21.32
C LEU A 42 -18.48 -23.61 -21.35
N ILE A 43 -18.20 -22.76 -20.34
CA ILE A 43 -16.96 -21.98 -20.23
C ILE A 43 -15.75 -22.87 -19.83
N GLN A 44 -15.97 -23.91 -19.03
CA GLN A 44 -14.95 -24.90 -18.62
C GLN A 44 -14.42 -25.71 -19.80
N LYS A 45 -15.27 -25.98 -20.81
CA LYS A 45 -14.83 -26.66 -22.05
C LYS A 45 -13.93 -25.77 -22.92
N VAL A 46 -14.00 -24.45 -22.76
CA VAL A 46 -13.25 -23.47 -23.55
C VAL A 46 -12.03 -22.92 -22.79
N THR A 47 -12.03 -22.96 -21.46
CA THR A 47 -10.99 -22.34 -20.62
C THR A 47 -10.50 -23.30 -19.54
N ARG A 48 -9.17 -23.43 -19.37
CA ARG A 48 -8.52 -24.19 -18.26
C ARG A 48 -8.69 -23.48 -16.90
N LYS A 49 -9.90 -23.05 -16.54
CA LYS A 49 -10.15 -22.35 -15.27
C LYS A 49 -10.45 -23.33 -14.13
N LYS A 50 -10.07 -22.93 -12.92
CA LYS A 50 -10.21 -23.65 -11.65
C LYS A 50 -11.68 -24.07 -11.43
N ILE A 51 -11.89 -25.28 -10.92
CA ILE A 51 -13.20 -25.76 -10.48
C ILE A 51 -13.51 -25.03 -9.16
N PHE A 52 -14.56 -24.21 -9.13
CA PHE A 52 -15.10 -23.66 -7.89
C PHE A 52 -15.90 -24.76 -7.20
N VAL A 53 -15.73 -24.91 -5.89
CA VAL A 53 -16.48 -25.88 -5.09
C VAL A 53 -17.64 -25.12 -4.41
N LEU A 54 -18.82 -25.74 -4.33
CA LEU A 54 -19.93 -25.18 -3.56
C LEU A 54 -19.50 -25.01 -2.09
N GLU A 55 -20.06 -24.01 -1.39
CA GLU A 55 -19.70 -23.65 0.00
C GLU A 55 -18.30 -22.99 0.14
N GLU A 56 -17.60 -22.67 -0.96
CA GLU A 56 -16.42 -21.82 -0.90
C GLU A 56 -16.83 -20.35 -0.67
N CYS A 57 -16.17 -19.69 0.28
CA CYS A 57 -16.28 -18.24 0.45
C CYS A 57 -15.36 -17.51 -0.53
N ILE A 58 -15.89 -16.50 -1.22
CA ILE A 58 -15.13 -15.59 -2.06
C ILE A 58 -15.08 -14.20 -1.45
N ALA A 59 -13.95 -13.52 -1.63
CA ALA A 59 -13.82 -12.10 -1.36
C ALA A 59 -14.14 -11.32 -2.64
N ILE A 60 -15.08 -10.38 -2.55
CA ILE A 60 -15.46 -9.49 -3.65
C ILE A 60 -15.08 -8.07 -3.26
N GLU A 61 -14.29 -7.41 -4.10
CA GLU A 61 -13.91 -6.02 -3.95
C GLU A 61 -14.31 -5.18 -5.17
N PRO A 62 -14.56 -3.87 -5.00
CA PRO A 62 -14.80 -2.98 -6.12
C PRO A 62 -13.62 -2.95 -7.08
N PHE A 63 -13.91 -2.94 -8.38
CA PHE A 63 -12.87 -2.78 -9.39
C PHE A 63 -12.18 -1.40 -9.25
N LEU A 64 -10.85 -1.43 -9.11
CA LEU A 64 -10.01 -0.24 -9.04
C LEU A 64 -9.65 0.25 -10.45
N LYS A 65 -10.40 1.24 -10.96
CA LYS A 65 -10.09 1.86 -12.26
C LYS A 65 -8.83 2.72 -12.16
N GLY A 66 -7.79 2.36 -12.92
CA GLY A 66 -6.55 3.13 -13.01
C GLY A 66 -5.34 2.23 -13.25
N SER A 67 -4.15 2.82 -13.20
CA SER A 67 -2.89 2.07 -13.26
C SER A 67 -2.55 1.53 -11.88
N PHE A 68 -2.64 0.20 -11.74
CA PHE A 68 -2.26 -0.49 -10.50
C PHE A 68 -0.76 -0.34 -10.23
N GLN A 69 -0.41 0.03 -9.02
CA GLN A 69 0.95 0.29 -8.56
C GLN A 69 1.20 -0.43 -7.25
N LYS A 70 2.41 -0.97 -7.11
CA LYS A 70 2.92 -1.49 -5.85
C LYS A 70 3.95 -0.50 -5.29
N PHE A 71 3.73 -0.09 -4.05
CA PHE A 71 4.57 0.85 -3.30
C PHE A 71 5.42 0.04 -2.32
N SER A 72 6.64 -0.30 -2.72
CA SER A 72 7.50 -1.22 -1.96
C SER A 72 8.58 -0.50 -1.16
N SER A 73 8.70 -0.83 0.14
CA SER A 73 9.74 -0.32 1.04
C SER A 73 11.18 -0.63 0.59
N THR A 74 11.35 -1.62 -0.30
CA THR A 74 12.64 -1.92 -0.94
C THR A 74 13.19 -0.73 -1.74
N TYR A 75 12.33 0.19 -2.17
CA TYR A 75 12.76 1.38 -2.90
C TYR A 75 13.10 2.56 -1.97
N SER A 76 12.79 2.48 -0.67
CA SER A 76 13.11 3.54 0.32
C SER A 76 14.62 3.81 0.39
N SER A 77 15.46 2.78 0.24
CA SER A 77 16.93 2.87 0.28
C SER A 77 17.53 3.74 -0.83
N TYR A 78 16.75 4.03 -1.87
CA TYR A 78 17.18 4.77 -3.04
C TYR A 78 17.00 6.29 -2.85
N TYR A 79 16.14 6.76 -1.93
CA TYR A 79 15.93 8.19 -1.74
C TYR A 79 16.98 8.82 -0.83
N THR A 80 17.48 10.00 -1.23
CA THR A 80 18.34 10.84 -0.39
C THR A 80 17.54 12.03 0.11
N CYS A 81 17.51 12.25 1.43
CA CYS A 81 17.02 13.49 1.99
C CYS A 81 18.14 14.54 1.87
N ASN A 82 18.16 15.29 0.78
CA ASN A 82 19.09 16.41 0.63
C ASN A 82 18.55 17.62 1.42
N GLY A 83 19.06 17.81 2.63
CA GLY A 83 18.97 19.07 3.38
C GLY A 83 17.80 19.20 4.35
N GLY A 84 18.11 19.54 5.61
CA GLY A 84 17.16 19.96 6.63
C GLY A 84 16.67 21.38 6.37
N GLY A 85 15.91 21.58 5.30
CA GLY A 85 15.26 22.83 4.95
C GLY A 85 13.86 22.58 4.41
N ASP A 86 12.95 23.46 4.78
CA ASP A 86 11.48 23.33 4.82
C ASP A 86 10.79 23.21 3.44
N GLY A 87 11.56 22.94 2.38
CA GLY A 87 11.09 22.95 0.99
C GLY A 87 11.81 22.01 0.02
N ALA A 88 12.64 21.06 0.47
CA ALA A 88 13.29 20.12 -0.43
C ALA A 88 12.32 19.06 -0.99
N ASP A 89 12.28 18.92 -2.33
CA ASP A 89 11.61 17.83 -3.04
C ASP A 89 12.32 16.49 -2.78
N ILE A 90 11.55 15.40 -2.67
CA ILE A 90 12.14 14.05 -2.56
C ILE A 90 12.65 13.65 -3.93
N THR A 91 13.90 13.95 -4.20
CA THR A 91 14.54 13.57 -5.47
C THR A 91 14.80 12.07 -5.50
N ALA A 92 14.23 11.37 -6.49
CA ALA A 92 14.65 10.02 -6.84
C ALA A 92 16.16 9.99 -7.14
N PRO A 93 16.89 8.92 -6.81
CA PRO A 93 18.30 8.86 -7.17
C PRO A 93 18.42 8.80 -8.69
N THR A 94 19.38 9.57 -9.21
CA THR A 94 19.65 9.74 -10.64
C THR A 94 20.31 8.53 -11.32
N ALA A 95 20.34 7.35 -10.71
CA ALA A 95 20.89 6.16 -11.35
C ALA A 95 20.18 4.89 -10.88
N ASN A 96 19.59 4.17 -11.84
CA ASN A 96 19.22 2.74 -11.78
C ASN A 96 17.86 2.34 -11.19
N TYR A 97 16.78 3.12 -11.39
CA TYR A 97 15.42 2.55 -11.32
C TYR A 97 15.13 1.78 -12.62
N ASN A 98 15.43 0.48 -12.63
CA ASN A 98 14.97 -0.44 -13.67
C ASN A 98 13.57 -0.95 -13.30
N GLY A 99 12.54 -0.22 -13.73
CA GLY A 99 11.14 -0.59 -13.53
C GLY A 99 10.85 -2.02 -14.01
N THR A 100 10.77 -2.95 -13.07
CA THR A 100 10.40 -4.35 -13.29
C THR A 100 9.12 -4.74 -12.53
N GLY A 101 8.30 -3.74 -12.16
CA GLY A 101 6.90 -3.94 -11.79
C GLY A 101 6.01 -3.67 -13.00
N TYR A 102 5.11 -4.60 -13.32
CA TYR A 102 4.11 -4.58 -14.41
C TYR A 102 3.82 -3.18 -15.00
N GLY A 103 4.53 -2.86 -16.07
CA GLY A 103 4.42 -1.59 -16.80
C GLY A 103 5.72 -1.29 -17.54
N LYS A 104 5.78 -1.60 -18.84
CA LYS A 104 6.91 -1.19 -19.70
C LYS A 104 6.93 0.33 -19.80
N HIS A 105 7.71 1.01 -18.96
CA HIS A 105 8.04 2.41 -19.20
C HIS A 105 9.18 2.46 -20.22
N THR A 106 8.90 3.07 -21.37
CA THR A 106 9.88 3.34 -22.42
C THR A 106 10.97 4.28 -21.89
N LYS A 107 12.23 4.00 -22.23
CA LYS A 107 13.37 4.88 -21.96
C LYS A 107 13.12 6.24 -22.65
N GLY A 108 12.67 7.23 -21.89
CA GLY A 108 12.44 8.59 -22.37
C GLY A 108 12.53 9.60 -21.23
N LYS A 109 13.25 10.69 -21.48
CA LYS A 109 13.50 11.83 -20.57
C LYS A 109 12.20 12.32 -19.90
N SER A 110 12.05 12.17 -18.58
CA SER A 110 11.09 12.94 -17.79
C SER A 110 11.58 13.07 -16.34
N THR A 111 12.11 14.24 -16.02
CA THR A 111 12.45 14.64 -14.65
C THR A 111 11.21 14.78 -13.76
N ASN A 112 10.03 15.04 -14.37
CA ASN A 112 8.79 15.28 -13.63
C ASN A 112 8.11 13.98 -13.17
N THR A 113 8.02 12.95 -14.03
CA THR A 113 7.31 11.69 -13.70
C THR A 113 8.03 10.90 -12.59
N THR A 114 9.36 10.94 -12.59
CA THR A 114 10.20 10.25 -11.59
C THR A 114 10.06 10.88 -10.20
N ASN A 115 9.91 12.21 -10.13
CA ASN A 115 9.68 12.95 -8.88
C ASN A 115 8.27 12.68 -8.31
N THR A 116 7.24 12.60 -9.17
CA THR A 116 5.87 12.28 -8.72
C THR A 116 5.75 10.90 -8.07
N TYR A 117 6.30 9.85 -8.68
CA TYR A 117 6.26 8.50 -8.07
C TYR A 117 7.04 8.46 -6.75
N ALA A 118 8.21 9.10 -6.68
CA ALA A 118 9.02 9.18 -5.46
C ALA A 118 8.25 9.85 -4.31
N ASN A 119 7.62 10.99 -4.58
CA ASN A 119 6.79 11.68 -3.58
C ASN A 119 5.59 10.85 -3.14
N ASN A 120 4.96 10.12 -4.06
CA ASN A 120 3.82 9.24 -3.77
C ASN A 120 4.25 8.05 -2.92
N LEU A 121 5.37 7.41 -3.26
CA LEU A 121 5.93 6.34 -2.45
C LEU A 121 6.28 6.83 -1.05
N ALA A 122 6.93 8.00 -0.93
CA ALA A 122 7.27 8.56 0.36
C ALA A 122 6.05 8.81 1.26
N PHE A 123 4.94 9.27 0.68
CA PHE A 123 3.67 9.44 1.40
C PHE A 123 3.07 8.11 1.87
N VAL A 124 3.05 7.12 0.98
CA VAL A 124 2.53 5.78 1.27
C VAL A 124 3.40 5.06 2.32
N GLU A 125 4.73 5.18 2.25
CA GLU A 125 5.65 4.66 3.27
C GLU A 125 5.51 5.39 4.62
N ALA A 126 5.21 6.69 4.58
CA ALA A 126 4.95 7.44 5.79
C ALA A 126 3.71 6.87 6.49
N PHE A 127 2.65 6.50 5.76
CA PHE A 127 1.52 5.79 6.38
C PHE A 127 1.93 4.47 7.06
N SER A 128 2.77 3.64 6.44
CA SER A 128 3.30 2.42 7.10
C SER A 128 4.01 2.74 8.42
N HIS A 129 4.88 3.74 8.42
CA HIS A 129 5.59 4.16 9.63
C HIS A 129 4.63 4.75 10.68
N TYR A 130 3.65 5.55 10.27
CA TYR A 130 2.59 6.04 11.16
C TYR A 130 1.87 4.90 11.86
N THR A 131 1.55 3.79 11.17
CA THR A 131 0.85 2.66 11.81
C THR A 131 1.66 2.02 12.94
N TYR A 132 2.99 1.94 12.80
CA TYR A 132 3.89 1.51 13.87
C TYR A 132 3.85 2.45 15.05
N TRP A 133 3.99 3.74 14.79
CA TRP A 133 3.98 4.76 15.84
C TRP A 133 2.63 4.81 16.58
N TYR A 134 1.53 4.94 15.84
CA TYR A 134 0.17 5.05 16.37
C TYR A 134 -0.22 3.84 17.23
N THR A 135 0.22 2.65 16.81
CA THR A 135 -0.05 1.41 17.56
C THR A 135 0.95 1.16 18.68
N LYS A 136 1.88 2.09 18.95
CA LYS A 136 2.93 1.98 19.98
C LYS A 136 3.82 0.74 19.77
N GLY A 137 4.20 0.53 18.51
CA GLY A 137 5.06 -0.56 18.09
C GLY A 137 4.40 -1.93 17.94
N ARG A 138 3.06 -2.01 18.04
CA ARG A 138 2.35 -3.30 18.03
C ARG A 138 2.14 -3.88 16.63
N MET A 139 2.12 -3.06 15.59
CA MET A 139 1.98 -3.53 14.22
C MET A 139 2.49 -2.52 13.18
N VAL A 140 2.79 -3.01 11.98
CA VAL A 140 3.05 -2.23 10.77
C VAL A 140 2.09 -2.71 9.68
N VAL A 141 1.46 -1.78 8.97
CA VAL A 141 0.80 -2.06 7.69
C VAL A 141 1.84 -1.92 6.58
N ASP A 142 2.04 -2.97 5.79
CA ASP A 142 3.00 -3.07 4.68
C ASP A 142 2.33 -3.67 3.43
N ASP A 143 3.10 -3.90 2.37
CA ASP A 143 2.63 -4.42 1.08
C ASP A 143 1.55 -3.54 0.45
N LEU A 144 1.85 -2.24 0.40
CA LEU A 144 0.91 -1.21 -0.04
C LEU A 144 0.81 -1.19 -1.57
N GLN A 145 -0.39 -1.43 -2.09
CA GLN A 145 -0.63 -1.53 -3.53
C GLN A 145 -2.06 -1.13 -3.88
N GLY A 146 -2.26 -0.61 -5.09
CA GLY A 146 -3.57 -0.16 -5.55
C GLY A 146 -3.47 0.88 -6.65
N VAL A 147 -4.42 1.81 -6.68
CA VAL A 147 -4.48 2.86 -7.70
C VAL A 147 -4.45 4.25 -7.06
N ILE A 148 -3.81 5.17 -7.77
CA ILE A 148 -3.92 6.60 -7.53
C ILE A 148 -5.14 7.05 -8.34
N GLN A 149 -6.26 7.30 -7.68
CA GLN A 149 -7.54 7.60 -8.34
C GLN A 149 -7.51 9.01 -8.97
N ASP A 150 -6.90 9.95 -8.28
CA ASP A 150 -6.58 11.30 -8.73
C ASP A 150 -5.31 11.79 -8.01
N THR A 151 -4.91 13.04 -8.21
CA THR A 151 -3.67 13.61 -7.64
C THR A 151 -3.52 13.39 -6.13
N ASN A 152 -4.63 13.35 -5.39
CA ASN A 152 -4.62 13.33 -3.93
C ASN A 152 -5.22 12.06 -3.29
N HIS A 153 -5.91 11.19 -4.03
CA HIS A 153 -6.58 10.03 -3.42
C HIS A 153 -5.95 8.70 -3.84
N PHE A 154 -5.45 7.95 -2.84
CA PHE A 154 -4.86 6.63 -2.98
C PHE A 154 -5.88 5.58 -2.53
N ARG A 155 -6.32 4.72 -3.46
CA ARG A 155 -7.17 3.57 -3.15
C ARG A 155 -6.32 2.31 -3.19
N LEU A 156 -6.03 1.79 -2.01
CA LEU A 156 -5.18 0.63 -1.81
C LEU A 156 -6.03 -0.62 -1.55
N THR A 157 -5.47 -1.78 -1.84
CA THR A 157 -6.09 -3.07 -1.53
C THR A 157 -5.05 -4.09 -1.08
N ASP A 158 -5.53 -5.20 -0.53
CA ASP A 158 -4.74 -6.34 -0.09
C ASP A 158 -3.49 -6.00 0.73
N PRO A 159 -3.61 -5.18 1.79
CA PRO A 159 -2.47 -4.89 2.65
C PRO A 159 -1.98 -6.17 3.33
N SER A 160 -0.70 -6.18 3.70
CA SER A 160 -0.17 -7.07 4.72
C SER A 160 -0.07 -6.32 6.05
N ILE A 161 -0.32 -7.00 7.16
CA ILE A 161 -0.13 -6.42 8.50
C ILE A 161 0.81 -7.34 9.25
N HIS A 162 1.93 -6.79 9.71
CA HIS A 162 2.86 -7.48 10.59
C HIS A 162 2.56 -7.06 12.02
N SER A 163 2.19 -7.99 12.89
CA SER A 163 1.77 -7.68 14.26
C SER A 163 2.51 -8.53 15.28
N VAL A 164 2.80 -7.97 16.45
CA VAL A 164 3.47 -8.71 17.54
C VAL A 164 2.71 -10.00 17.91
N LYS A 165 1.40 -10.04 17.68
CA LYS A 165 0.50 -11.17 17.98
C LYS A 165 0.24 -12.13 16.81
N LEU A 166 0.84 -11.93 15.63
CA LEU A 166 0.64 -12.78 14.45
C LEU A 166 -0.85 -12.97 14.08
N SER A 167 -1.66 -11.91 14.19
CA SER A 167 -3.12 -11.98 14.15
C SER A 167 -3.74 -11.74 12.76
N TYR A 168 -2.94 -11.45 11.72
CA TYR A 168 -3.44 -11.01 10.42
C TYR A 168 -3.24 -12.01 9.26
N GLY A 169 -3.08 -13.29 9.60
CA GLY A 169 -3.06 -14.40 8.64
C GLY A 169 -1.67 -14.73 8.10
N PRO A 170 -1.58 -15.49 7.00
CA PRO A 170 -0.32 -16.09 6.56
C PRO A 170 0.78 -15.11 6.15
N THR A 171 0.43 -13.88 5.77
CA THR A 171 1.43 -12.84 5.43
C THR A 171 1.91 -12.05 6.65
N ASP A 172 1.35 -12.28 7.84
CA ASP A 172 1.80 -11.68 9.09
C ASP A 172 3.10 -12.38 9.55
N SER A 173 4.25 -11.74 9.27
CA SER A 173 5.58 -12.20 9.71
C SER A 173 5.96 -11.69 11.11
N GLY A 174 5.00 -11.14 11.85
CA GLY A 174 5.14 -10.66 13.21
C GLY A 174 6.30 -9.69 13.43
N GLN A 175 7.05 -9.89 14.51
CA GLN A 175 8.17 -9.03 14.85
C GLN A 175 9.25 -9.00 13.75
N ASN A 176 9.45 -10.10 13.03
CA ASN A 176 10.40 -10.13 11.92
C ASN A 176 9.96 -9.22 10.79
N GLY A 177 8.67 -9.22 10.45
CA GLY A 177 8.09 -8.31 9.46
C GLY A 177 8.20 -6.84 9.87
N ILE A 178 7.92 -6.54 11.15
CA ILE A 178 8.09 -5.20 11.71
C ILE A 178 9.55 -4.73 11.61
N THR A 179 10.49 -5.55 12.08
CA THR A 179 11.93 -5.23 12.02
C THR A 179 12.42 -5.10 10.57
N ALA A 180 11.93 -5.96 9.66
CA ALA A 180 12.28 -5.90 8.24
C ALA A 180 11.80 -4.60 7.59
N PHE A 181 10.61 -4.11 7.93
CA PHE A 181 10.15 -2.78 7.49
C PHE A 181 11.04 -1.67 8.07
N LEU A 182 11.23 -1.64 9.40
CA LEU A 182 11.97 -0.57 10.08
C LEU A 182 13.43 -0.46 9.64
N SER A 183 14.08 -1.59 9.34
CA SER A 183 15.46 -1.62 8.83
C SER A 183 15.63 -1.01 7.44
N LYS A 184 14.56 -0.95 6.65
CA LYS A 184 14.57 -0.41 5.27
C LYS A 184 14.00 1.00 5.20
N HIS A 185 13.04 1.34 6.08
CA HIS A 185 12.37 2.62 6.07
C HIS A 185 13.34 3.77 6.42
N ARG A 186 13.35 4.81 5.59
CA ARG A 186 13.97 6.10 5.94
C ARG A 186 12.87 7.14 6.14
N CYS A 187 12.86 7.77 7.31
CA CYS A 187 11.93 8.84 7.60
C CYS A 187 12.08 9.95 6.55
N ASN A 188 10.94 10.49 6.10
CA ASN A 188 10.86 11.63 5.20
C ASN A 188 10.09 12.78 5.90
N LYS A 189 9.93 13.91 5.22
CA LYS A 189 9.27 15.10 5.79
C LYS A 189 7.85 14.85 6.31
N ILE A 190 7.13 13.90 5.69
CA ILE A 190 5.76 13.54 6.10
C ILE A 190 5.80 12.79 7.44
N CYS A 191 6.86 12.03 7.70
CA CYS A 191 7.05 11.31 8.96
C CYS A 191 7.28 12.23 10.16
N ALA A 192 7.82 13.43 9.95
CA ALA A 192 8.02 14.39 11.05
C ALA A 192 6.72 15.10 11.43
N ASN A 193 5.80 15.27 10.47
CA ASN A 193 4.67 16.17 10.60
C ASN A 193 3.51 15.62 11.46
N TRP A 194 3.35 14.30 11.59
CA TRP A 194 2.27 13.75 12.43
C TRP A 194 2.52 13.87 13.94
N PHE A 195 3.76 14.12 14.37
CA PHE A 195 4.09 14.28 15.80
C PHE A 195 3.63 15.63 16.36
N LEU A 196 3.54 16.66 15.52
CA LEU A 196 3.27 18.04 15.94
C LEU A 196 1.78 18.29 16.22
N ASN A 197 0.89 17.50 15.62
CA ASN A 197 -0.56 17.71 15.67
C ASN A 197 -1.27 16.97 16.83
N GLN A 198 -0.55 16.44 17.81
CA GLN A 198 -1.13 15.67 18.94
C GLN A 198 -0.86 16.27 20.34
N GLN A 199 -0.63 17.59 20.43
CA GLN A 199 -0.50 18.33 21.70
C GLN A 199 -1.84 18.90 22.21
N HIS A 200 -2.95 18.16 22.08
CA HIS A 200 -4.24 18.51 22.66
C HIS A 200 -4.83 17.37 23.48
#